data_AF-A0A4Z0NEA0-F1
#
_entry.id   AF-A0A4Z0NEA0-F1
#
_cell.length_a   1.000
_cell.length_b   1.000
_cell.length_c   1.000
_cell.angle_alpha   90.00
_cell.angle_beta   90.00
_cell.angle_gamma   90.00
#
_symmetry.space_group_name_H-M   'P 1'
#
loop_
_entity.id
_entity.type
_entity.pdbx_description
1 polymer ?
#
loop_
_entity_poly.entity_id
_entity_poly.type
_entity_poly.pdbx_seq_one_letter_code
_entity_poly.pdbx_strand_id
1 'polypeptide(L)'
;MPSTPDGPYRLPHEVRDRLASSLAPFRNREAAFALAVFLARFWTVPGRLMTAFAIDRRSLADHRDLGLSEARVRGALKALVAVGFLDPVEQAAGRRYQRTEHGLHRRPVMHRFGAEFGVIFDRANRRARTTREACSAARRPIIPTTRPAAPRPSSSVPAASRPTAVPIAMPTRPNSNPSGSVLYMGDQNPAEPLSPLEAAIERLRRGVGA
;
A
#
# COMPACT_ATOMS: atom_id res chain seq x y z
N MET A 1 -1.16 -2.19 -10.46
CA MET A 1 -2.29 -1.26 -10.29
C MET A 1 -3.35 -1.93 -9.44
N PRO A 2 -3.53 -1.59 -8.15
CA PRO A 2 -4.65 -2.10 -7.38
C PRO A 2 -5.95 -1.53 -7.96
N SER A 3 -6.84 -2.43 -8.39
CA SER A 3 -8.16 -2.13 -8.94
C SER A 3 -8.95 -1.19 -8.02
N THR A 4 -9.43 -0.08 -8.57
CA THR A 4 -10.33 0.87 -7.91
C THR A 4 -11.62 0.14 -7.55
N PRO A 5 -11.93 -0.11 -6.26
CA PRO A 5 -13.29 -0.46 -5.90
C PRO A 5 -14.13 0.79 -6.13
N ASP A 6 -15.06 0.69 -7.07
CA ASP A 6 -15.98 1.75 -7.46
C ASP A 6 -16.87 2.10 -6.25
N GLY A 7 -16.51 3.16 -5.54
CA GLY A 7 -17.20 3.64 -4.35
C GLY A 7 -16.28 4.29 -3.31
N PRO A 8 -16.77 5.25 -2.52
CA PRO A 8 -16.00 5.86 -1.43
C PRO A 8 -15.65 4.76 -0.41
N TYR A 9 -14.37 4.61 -0.11
CA TYR A 9 -13.90 3.66 0.90
C TYR A 9 -14.64 3.88 2.21
N ARG A 10 -15.22 2.79 2.76
CA ARG A 10 -15.92 2.82 4.04
C ARG A 10 -15.09 2.10 5.09
N LEU A 11 -14.86 2.77 6.21
CA LEU A 11 -14.29 2.14 7.40
C LEU A 11 -15.21 1.00 7.88
N PRO A 12 -14.65 -0.09 8.44
CA PRO A 12 -15.44 -1.08 9.17
C PRO A 12 -16.30 -0.39 10.22
N HIS A 13 -17.56 -0.82 10.36
CA HIS A 13 -18.56 -0.17 11.21
C HIS A 13 -18.06 0.05 12.64
N GLU A 14 -17.45 -0.96 13.23
CA GLU A 14 -16.89 -0.89 14.59
C GLU A 14 -15.74 0.11 14.74
N VAL A 15 -14.85 0.20 13.74
CA VAL A 15 -13.79 1.24 13.73
C VAL A 15 -14.43 2.61 13.67
N ARG A 16 -15.43 2.76 12.80
CA ARG A 16 -16.14 4.01 12.57
C ARG A 16 -16.81 4.53 13.84
N ASP A 17 -17.54 3.69 14.53
CA ASP A 17 -18.33 4.07 15.70
C ASP A 17 -17.44 4.33 16.92
N ARG A 18 -16.39 3.52 17.10
CA ARG A 18 -15.36 3.75 18.13
C ARG A 18 -14.64 5.06 17.88
N LEU A 19 -14.19 5.30 16.64
CA LEU A 19 -13.48 6.53 16.28
C LEU A 19 -14.37 7.77 16.44
N ALA A 20 -15.64 7.71 16.04
CA ALA A 20 -16.59 8.81 16.20
C ALA A 20 -16.81 9.13 17.69
N SER A 21 -16.98 8.11 18.53
CA SER A 21 -17.11 8.27 19.99
C SER A 21 -15.86 8.89 20.61
N SER A 22 -14.67 8.39 20.24
CA SER A 22 -13.40 8.90 20.79
C SER A 22 -13.04 10.30 20.31
N LEU A 23 -13.46 10.70 19.10
CA LEU A 23 -13.21 12.03 18.55
C LEU A 23 -14.24 13.08 19.01
N ALA A 24 -15.35 12.68 19.64
CA ALA A 24 -16.41 13.57 20.10
C ALA A 24 -15.92 14.83 20.87
N PRO A 25 -14.93 14.77 21.79
CA PRO A 25 -14.48 15.95 22.54
C PRO A 25 -13.58 16.90 21.72
N PHE A 26 -13.13 16.52 20.53
CA PHE A 26 -12.18 17.30 19.75
C PHE A 26 -12.90 18.25 18.78
N ARG A 27 -12.51 19.53 18.78
CA ARG A 27 -13.06 20.55 17.85
C ARG A 27 -12.81 20.23 16.37
N ASN A 28 -11.75 19.47 16.07
CA ASN A 28 -11.34 19.08 14.73
C ASN A 28 -11.76 17.64 14.38
N ARG A 29 -12.79 17.09 15.04
CA ARG A 29 -13.26 15.71 14.85
C ARG A 29 -13.53 15.34 13.39
N GLU A 30 -14.19 16.23 12.63
CA GLU A 30 -14.52 15.95 11.22
C GLU A 30 -13.26 15.80 10.36
N ALA A 31 -12.28 16.69 10.55
CA ALA A 31 -11.01 16.62 9.84
C ALA A 31 -10.19 15.39 10.25
N ALA A 32 -10.20 15.04 11.54
CA ALA A 32 -9.54 13.83 12.04
C ALA A 32 -10.19 12.57 11.48
N PHE A 33 -11.51 12.52 11.43
CA PHE A 33 -12.26 11.40 10.90
C PHE A 33 -12.04 11.24 9.39
N ALA A 34 -12.11 12.32 8.61
CA ALA A 34 -11.82 12.31 7.18
C ALA A 34 -10.38 11.82 6.90
N LEU A 35 -9.40 12.32 7.67
CA LEU A 35 -8.02 11.86 7.58
C LEU A 35 -7.88 10.37 7.94
N ALA A 36 -8.58 9.88 8.96
CA ALA A 36 -8.55 8.48 9.34
C ALA A 36 -9.12 7.57 8.25
N VAL A 37 -10.24 7.93 7.63
CA VAL A 37 -10.82 7.22 6.48
C VAL A 37 -9.82 7.17 5.32
N PHE A 38 -9.21 8.31 5.01
CA PHE A 38 -8.21 8.42 3.95
C PHE A 38 -7.00 7.52 4.21
N LEU A 39 -6.40 7.59 5.40
CA LEU A 39 -5.26 6.75 5.77
C LEU A 39 -5.63 5.26 5.77
N ALA A 40 -6.80 4.92 6.31
CA ALA A 40 -7.25 3.54 6.37
C ALA A 40 -7.38 2.91 4.99
N ARG A 41 -7.85 3.67 3.99
CA ARG A 41 -7.98 3.20 2.60
C ARG A 41 -6.68 2.61 2.04
N PHE A 42 -5.53 3.19 2.38
CA PHE A 42 -4.23 2.80 1.81
C PHE A 42 -3.44 1.85 2.70
N TRP A 43 -3.60 1.95 4.01
CA TRP A 43 -2.71 1.29 4.98
C TRP A 43 -3.34 0.11 5.72
N THR A 44 -4.66 -0.11 5.60
CA THR A 44 -5.34 -1.25 6.25
C THR A 44 -5.36 -2.51 5.39
N VAL A 45 -4.64 -2.53 4.27
CA VAL A 45 -4.47 -3.75 3.46
C VAL A 45 -3.76 -4.82 4.31
N PRO A 46 -4.15 -6.11 4.26
CA PRO A 46 -3.63 -7.15 5.17
C PRO A 46 -2.11 -7.22 5.29
N GLY A 47 -1.38 -6.98 4.21
CA GLY A 47 0.09 -6.99 4.20
C GLY A 47 0.77 -5.73 4.77
N ARG A 48 0.01 -4.69 5.15
CA ARG A 48 0.53 -3.39 5.60
C ARG A 48 0.06 -2.96 6.97
N LEU A 49 -0.91 -3.67 7.56
CA LEU A 49 -1.60 -3.23 8.75
C LEU A 49 -0.67 -3.02 9.95
N MET A 50 0.37 -3.84 10.08
CA MET A 50 1.36 -3.77 11.17
C MET A 50 2.63 -2.98 10.80
N THR A 51 2.68 -2.45 9.57
CA THR A 51 3.87 -1.75 9.07
C THR A 51 3.77 -0.27 9.41
N ALA A 52 4.88 0.29 9.92
CA ALA A 52 4.97 1.73 10.12
C ALA A 52 5.09 2.46 8.77
N PHE A 53 4.40 3.58 8.62
CA PHE A 53 4.37 4.40 7.41
C PHE A 53 4.70 5.86 7.73
N ALA A 54 5.36 6.52 6.78
CA ALA A 54 5.63 7.95 6.87
C ALA A 54 4.36 8.73 6.49
N ILE A 55 4.10 9.83 7.20
CA ILE A 55 3.03 10.77 6.87
C ILE A 55 3.64 12.11 6.49
N ASP A 56 3.58 12.47 5.21
CA ASP A 56 3.90 13.82 4.77
C ASP A 56 2.65 14.71 4.87
N ARG A 57 2.74 15.73 5.72
CA ARG A 57 1.63 16.66 5.98
C ARG A 57 1.38 17.60 4.81
N ARG A 58 2.41 17.93 4.03
CA ARG A 58 2.30 18.84 2.88
C ARG A 58 1.57 18.15 1.74
N SER A 59 2.05 16.96 1.39
CA SER A 59 1.38 16.13 0.37
C SER A 59 -0.07 15.82 0.71
N LEU A 60 -0.40 15.62 1.99
CA LEU A 60 -1.79 15.44 2.41
C LEU A 60 -2.63 16.72 2.29
N ALA A 61 -2.04 17.89 2.49
CA ALA A 61 -2.73 19.16 2.38
C ALA A 61 -3.09 19.51 0.93
N ASP A 62 -2.23 19.12 -0.01
CA ASP A 62 -2.43 19.35 -1.45
C ASP A 62 -3.35 18.30 -2.10
N HIS A 63 -3.74 17.25 -1.36
CA HIS A 63 -4.55 16.16 -1.88
C HIS A 63 -6.02 16.58 -2.06
N ARG A 64 -6.48 16.59 -3.33
CA ARG A 64 -7.83 17.04 -3.71
C ARG A 64 -8.96 16.36 -2.95
N ASP A 65 -8.87 15.04 -2.75
CA ASP A 65 -9.92 14.28 -2.05
C ASP A 65 -10.05 14.60 -0.56
N LEU A 66 -9.01 15.16 0.06
CA LEU A 66 -9.01 15.42 1.50
C LEU A 66 -9.54 16.83 1.81
N GLY A 67 -9.22 17.82 0.96
CA GLY A 67 -9.70 19.20 1.12
C GLY A 67 -9.30 19.85 2.45
N LEU A 68 -8.23 19.38 3.10
CA LEU A 68 -7.75 19.89 4.38
C LEU A 68 -6.50 20.73 4.19
N SER A 69 -6.42 21.90 4.81
CA SER A 69 -5.16 22.65 4.88
C SER A 69 -4.12 21.95 5.75
N GLU A 70 -2.84 22.26 5.55
CA GLU A 70 -1.74 21.68 6.34
C GLU A 70 -1.95 21.85 7.85
N ALA A 71 -2.46 23.01 8.28
CA ALA A 71 -2.78 23.27 9.68
C ALA A 71 -3.86 22.33 10.22
N ARG A 72 -4.90 22.04 9.42
CA ARG A 72 -5.95 21.08 9.78
C ARG A 72 -5.43 19.66 9.80
N VAL A 73 -4.59 19.25 8.84
CA VAL A 73 -3.92 17.95 8.83
C VAL A 73 -3.07 17.77 10.10
N ARG A 74 -2.29 18.79 10.48
CA ARG A 74 -1.50 18.77 11.72
C ARG A 74 -2.37 18.60 12.97
N GLY A 75 -3.48 19.32 13.06
CA GLY A 75 -4.43 19.17 14.17
C GLY A 75 -5.06 17.78 14.19
N ALA A 76 -5.50 17.30 13.02
CA ALA A 76 -6.12 15.99 12.84
C ALA A 76 -5.18 14.87 13.29
N LEU A 77 -3.91 14.89 12.87
CA LEU A 77 -2.90 13.92 13.31
C LEU A 77 -2.73 13.91 14.84
N LYS A 78 -2.70 15.09 15.48
CA LYS A 78 -2.61 15.16 16.95
C LYS A 78 -3.82 14.51 17.62
N ALA A 79 -5.03 14.77 17.11
CA ALA A 79 -6.25 14.15 17.63
C ALA A 79 -6.24 12.62 17.43
N LEU A 80 -5.82 12.14 16.26
CA LEU A 80 -5.73 10.71 15.95
C LEU A 80 -4.69 9.99 16.83
N VAL A 81 -3.59 10.65 17.15
CA VAL A 81 -2.61 10.11 18.11
C VAL A 81 -3.20 10.11 19.54
N ALA A 82 -3.86 11.19 19.94
CA ALA A 82 -4.44 11.30 21.28
C ALA A 82 -5.53 10.25 21.56
N VAL A 83 -6.33 9.88 20.56
CA VAL A 83 -7.35 8.81 20.69
C VAL A 83 -6.79 7.41 20.51
N GLY A 84 -5.47 7.26 20.27
CA GLY A 84 -4.82 5.98 20.04
C GLY A 84 -5.18 5.33 18.69
N PHE A 85 -5.69 6.10 17.72
CA PHE A 85 -5.89 5.61 16.36
C PHE A 85 -4.54 5.43 15.64
N LEU A 86 -3.58 6.32 15.90
CA LEU A 86 -2.21 6.25 15.42
C LEU A 86 -1.23 6.22 16.60
N ASP A 87 -0.24 5.34 16.52
CA ASP A 87 0.92 5.39 17.41
C ASP A 87 2.11 6.02 16.65
N PRO A 88 2.76 7.05 17.20
CA PRO A 88 4.05 7.50 16.69
C PRO A 88 5.11 6.42 16.98
N VAL A 89 5.84 6.01 15.95
CA VAL A 89 6.98 5.13 16.10
C VAL A 89 8.20 6.00 16.32
N GLU A 90 8.67 6.05 17.57
CA GLU A 90 9.88 6.81 17.89
C GLU A 90 11.08 6.23 17.14
N GLN A 91 11.74 7.09 16.37
CA GLN A 91 13.03 6.73 15.79
C GLN A 91 14.08 6.74 16.90
N ALA A 92 14.98 5.76 16.87
CA ALA A 92 16.10 5.67 17.80
C ALA A 92 16.79 7.03 18.00
N ALA A 93 17.10 7.33 19.26
CA ALA A 93 17.75 8.58 19.65
C ALA A 93 19.00 8.85 18.79
N GLY A 94 19.13 10.07 18.28
CA GLY A 94 20.24 10.49 17.41
C GLY A 94 19.95 10.43 15.90
N ARG A 95 18.90 9.74 15.44
CA ARG A 95 18.55 9.66 14.00
C ARG A 95 17.43 10.59 13.55
N ARG A 96 17.18 11.72 14.22
CA ARG A 96 16.10 12.66 13.83
C ARG A 96 16.41 13.43 12.55
N TYR A 97 17.69 13.55 12.22
CA TYR A 97 18.15 14.28 11.05
C TYR A 97 18.94 13.36 10.11
N GLN A 98 18.82 13.63 8.83
CA GLN A 98 19.52 12.95 7.75
C GLN A 98 20.23 14.00 6.90
N ARG A 99 21.51 13.76 6.62
CA ARG A 99 22.27 14.61 5.68
C ARG A 99 21.84 14.25 4.26
N THR A 100 21.50 15.27 3.49
CA THR A 100 21.14 15.21 2.08
C THR A 100 22.01 16.20 1.31
N GLU A 101 21.99 16.14 -0.02
CA GLU A 101 22.79 17.03 -0.89
C GLU A 101 22.49 18.52 -0.66
N HIS A 102 21.25 18.84 -0.27
CA HIS A 102 20.80 20.19 0.06
C HIS A 102 20.99 20.59 1.53
N GLY A 103 21.58 19.73 2.35
CA GLY A 103 21.86 20.00 3.78
C GLY A 103 21.22 19.00 4.73
N LEU A 104 21.00 19.43 5.98
CA LEU A 104 20.49 18.57 7.05
C LEU A 104 18.95 18.62 7.09
N HIS A 105 18.30 17.52 6.71
CA HIS A 105 16.84 17.41 6.68
C HIS A 105 16.31 16.56 7.83
N ARG A 106 15.16 16.94 8.39
CA ARG A 106 14.50 16.15 9.44
C ARG A 106 13.87 14.90 8.81
N ARG A 107 14.08 13.74 9.41
CA ARG A 107 13.46 12.48 8.95
C ARG A 107 11.95 12.49 9.20
N PRO A 108 11.17 11.84 8.32
CA PRO A 108 9.72 11.76 8.48
C PRO A 108 9.35 10.98 9.74
N VAL A 109 8.34 11.44 10.48
CA VAL A 109 7.82 10.69 11.63
C VAL A 109 7.06 9.49 11.08
N MET A 110 7.43 8.30 11.56
CA MET A 110 6.77 7.06 11.20
C MET A 110 5.60 6.86 12.15
N HIS A 111 4.47 6.43 11.60
CA HIS A 111 3.25 6.14 12.34
C HIS A 111 2.81 4.72 12.04
N ARG A 112 2.15 4.07 12.99
CA ARG A 112 1.42 2.82 12.78
C ARG A 112 0.00 2.99 13.28
N PHE A 113 -0.91 2.10 12.88
CA PHE A 113 -2.21 2.04 13.55
C PHE A 113 -2.03 1.61 15.00
N GLY A 114 -2.77 2.24 15.91
CA GLY A 114 -2.78 1.84 17.31
C GLY A 114 -3.25 0.39 17.45
N ALA A 115 -2.70 -0.32 18.43
CA ALA A 115 -2.92 -1.76 18.61
C ALA A 115 -4.41 -2.14 18.64
N GLU A 116 -5.21 -1.33 19.35
CA GLU A 116 -6.65 -1.47 19.49
C GLU A 116 -7.40 -1.45 18.14
N PHE A 117 -7.10 -0.46 17.30
CA PHE A 117 -7.72 -0.33 15.98
C PHE A 117 -7.15 -1.36 15.00
N GLY A 118 -5.86 -1.70 15.13
CA GLY A 118 -5.22 -2.75 14.35
C GLY A 118 -5.92 -4.09 14.46
N VAL A 119 -6.32 -4.51 15.66
CA VAL A 119 -7.07 -5.77 15.87
C VAL A 119 -8.42 -5.75 15.15
N ILE A 120 -9.14 -4.61 15.21
CA ILE A 120 -10.44 -4.47 14.55
C ILE A 120 -10.29 -4.54 13.02
N PHE A 121 -9.28 -3.85 12.47
CA PHE A 121 -8.97 -3.92 11.04
C PHE A 121 -8.57 -5.32 10.59
N ASP A 122 -7.76 -6.05 11.38
CA ASP A 122 -7.37 -7.42 11.04
C ASP A 122 -8.59 -8.34 10.99
N ARG A 123 -9.47 -8.25 12.00
CA ARG A 123 -10.73 -8.99 12.00
C ARG A 123 -11.62 -8.65 10.80
N ALA A 124 -11.74 -7.37 10.46
CA ALA A 124 -12.51 -6.92 9.30
C ALA A 124 -11.92 -7.46 7.97
N ASN A 125 -10.59 -7.44 7.84
CA ASN A 125 -9.89 -7.99 6.69
C ASN A 125 -10.08 -9.50 6.55
N ARG A 126 -10.00 -10.27 7.64
CA ARG A 126 -10.27 -11.71 7.64
C ARG A 126 -11.69 -11.99 7.15
N ARG A 127 -12.69 -11.27 7.68
CA ARG A 127 -14.09 -11.38 7.23
C ARG A 127 -14.24 -11.10 5.73
N ALA A 128 -13.66 -10.00 5.25
CA ALA A 128 -13.71 -9.64 3.83
C ALA A 128 -13.06 -10.69 2.92
N ARG A 129 -11.98 -11.33 3.38
CA ARG A 129 -11.34 -12.44 2.67
C ARG A 129 -12.25 -13.67 2.62
N THR A 130 -12.82 -14.10 3.74
CA THR A 130 -13.73 -15.25 3.78
C THR A 130 -14.93 -15.05 2.87
N THR A 131 -15.53 -13.85 2.82
CA THR A 131 -16.63 -13.56 1.90
C THR A 131 -16.19 -13.64 0.43
N ARG A 132 -15.01 -13.11 0.09
CA ARG A 132 -14.46 -13.21 -1.28
C ARG A 132 -14.19 -14.67 -1.67
N GLU A 133 -13.61 -15.44 -0.77
CA GLU A 133 -13.31 -16.86 -0.98
C GLU A 133 -14.62 -17.66 -1.16
N ALA A 134 -15.64 -17.43 -0.32
CA ALA A 134 -16.95 -18.06 -0.45
C ALA A 134 -17.65 -17.71 -1.77
N CYS A 135 -17.66 -16.44 -2.17
CA CYS A 135 -18.22 -16.02 -3.46
C CYS A 135 -17.44 -16.60 -4.65
N SER A 136 -16.12 -16.74 -4.54
CA SER A 136 -15.29 -17.35 -5.59
C SER A 136 -15.51 -18.86 -5.70
N ALA A 137 -15.75 -19.55 -4.58
CA ALA A 137 -16.08 -20.97 -4.55
C ALA A 137 -17.48 -21.23 -5.14
N ALA A 138 -18.46 -20.37 -4.87
CA ALA A 138 -19.81 -20.47 -5.42
C ALA A 138 -19.87 -20.26 -6.96
N ARG A 139 -18.84 -19.64 -7.56
CA ARG A 139 -18.75 -19.41 -9.01
C ARG A 139 -17.98 -20.48 -9.79
N ARG A 140 -17.58 -21.59 -9.17
CA ARG A 140 -17.12 -22.76 -9.93
C ARG A 140 -18.31 -23.67 -10.27
N PRO A 141 -18.87 -23.61 -11.48
CA PRO A 141 -19.62 -24.75 -11.99
C PRO A 141 -18.60 -25.87 -12.25
N ILE A 142 -18.38 -26.73 -11.26
CA ILE A 142 -17.88 -28.07 -11.54
C ILE A 142 -19.09 -28.79 -12.14
N ILE A 143 -19.24 -28.68 -13.46
CA ILE A 143 -19.97 -29.70 -14.21
C ILE A 143 -18.88 -30.70 -14.62
N PRO A 144 -18.75 -31.86 -13.96
CA PRO A 144 -18.17 -33.00 -14.62
C PRO A 144 -19.22 -33.41 -15.66
N THR A 145 -19.10 -32.91 -16.89
CA THR A 145 -19.81 -33.52 -18.01
C THR A 145 -19.15 -34.87 -18.23
N THR A 146 -19.57 -35.87 -17.46
CA THR A 146 -19.59 -37.26 -17.90
C THR A 146 -20.57 -37.32 -19.07
N ARG A 147 -20.04 -36.99 -20.25
CA ARG A 147 -20.70 -37.28 -21.52
C ARG A 147 -20.79 -38.80 -21.62
N PRO A 148 -21.98 -39.42 -21.68
CA PRO A 148 -22.06 -40.83 -22.03
C PRO A 148 -21.53 -40.98 -23.45
N ALA A 149 -20.43 -41.72 -23.58
CA ALA A 149 -19.84 -42.07 -24.85
C ALA A 149 -20.83 -42.97 -25.61
N ALA A 150 -21.32 -42.50 -26.75
CA ALA A 150 -22.01 -43.34 -27.71
C ALA A 150 -21.05 -44.41 -28.23
N PRO A 151 -21.49 -45.68 -28.40
CA PRO A 151 -20.63 -46.76 -28.85
C PRO A 151 -20.22 -46.54 -30.30
N ARG A 152 -18.92 -46.34 -30.55
CA ARG A 152 -18.34 -46.40 -31.90
C ARG A 152 -17.89 -47.84 -32.17
N PRO A 153 -18.24 -48.43 -33.33
CA PRO A 153 -17.77 -49.76 -33.70
C PRO A 153 -16.27 -49.75 -34.02
N SER A 154 -15.69 -50.91 -33.74
CA SER A 154 -14.28 -51.25 -33.69
C SER A 154 -13.59 -51.21 -35.04
N SER A 155 -12.40 -50.60 -35.10
CA SER A 155 -11.37 -50.96 -36.08
C SER A 155 -10.06 -51.21 -35.34
N SER A 156 -9.63 -52.47 -35.35
CA SER A 156 -8.30 -52.98 -35.02
C SER A 156 -7.20 -52.24 -35.79
N VAL A 157 -6.01 -52.00 -35.21
CA VAL A 157 -4.71 -52.72 -35.36
C VAL A 157 -3.65 -52.09 -34.39
N PRO A 158 -2.40 -52.59 -34.19
CA PRO A 158 -1.86 -52.83 -32.85
C PRO A 158 -0.60 -52.02 -32.44
N ALA A 159 -0.34 -52.09 -31.13
CA ALA A 159 0.95 -52.16 -30.41
C ALA A 159 2.08 -51.13 -30.61
N ALA A 160 2.47 -50.57 -29.45
CA ALA A 160 3.82 -50.15 -29.01
C ALA A 160 4.52 -49.04 -29.84
N SER A 161 4.87 -47.89 -29.26
CA SER A 161 6.01 -47.80 -28.34
C SER A 161 6.04 -46.45 -27.60
N ARG A 162 6.42 -46.50 -26.32
CA ARG A 162 6.80 -45.39 -25.42
C ARG A 162 7.89 -44.48 -26.06
N PRO A 163 7.90 -43.19 -25.70
CA PRO A 163 9.06 -42.64 -25.01
C PRO A 163 8.64 -41.73 -23.83
N THR A 164 9.05 -42.05 -22.60
CA THR A 164 10.23 -41.49 -21.90
C THR A 164 10.03 -40.03 -21.50
N ALA A 165 9.60 -39.84 -20.25
CA ALA A 165 9.56 -38.56 -19.57
C ALA A 165 11.00 -38.08 -19.30
N VAL A 166 11.28 -36.84 -19.69
CA VAL A 166 12.49 -36.10 -19.32
C VAL A 166 12.09 -35.00 -18.34
N PRO A 167 12.57 -34.99 -17.07
CA PRO A 167 12.40 -33.85 -16.19
C PRO A 167 13.44 -32.78 -16.56
N ILE A 168 12.98 -31.64 -17.08
CA ILE A 168 13.82 -30.44 -17.19
C ILE A 168 13.91 -29.82 -15.79
N ALA A 169 15.05 -30.04 -15.15
CA ALA A 169 15.55 -29.21 -14.07
C ALA A 169 15.98 -27.85 -14.64
N MET A 170 15.56 -26.76 -14.00
CA MET A 170 16.17 -25.44 -14.17
C MET A 170 16.17 -24.66 -12.85
N PRO A 171 17.11 -23.72 -12.70
CA PRO A 171 17.85 -23.52 -11.45
C PRO A 171 17.39 -22.33 -10.60
N THR A 172 17.77 -22.44 -9.33
CA THR A 172 18.11 -21.42 -8.32
C THR A 172 17.98 -19.94 -8.69
N ARG A 173 17.30 -19.16 -7.84
CA ARG A 173 17.82 -17.85 -7.41
C ARG A 173 17.48 -17.54 -5.95
N PRO A 174 18.47 -17.07 -5.15
CA PRO A 174 18.28 -16.63 -3.78
C PRO A 174 17.58 -15.26 -3.76
N ASN A 175 16.52 -15.13 -2.96
CA ASN A 175 15.80 -13.88 -2.79
C ASN A 175 16.50 -13.03 -1.71
N SER A 176 17.56 -12.35 -2.13
CA SER A 176 18.11 -11.20 -1.42
C SER A 176 17.25 -9.99 -1.77
N ASN A 177 16.50 -9.44 -0.82
CA ASN A 177 16.01 -8.06 -0.94
C ASN A 177 16.46 -7.24 0.28
N PRO A 178 17.32 -6.23 0.08
CA PRO A 178 17.67 -5.22 1.06
C PRO A 178 16.64 -4.08 1.06
N SER A 179 16.63 -3.33 2.17
CA SER A 179 16.21 -1.93 2.26
C SER A 179 14.72 -1.59 2.13
N GLY A 180 14.25 -0.84 3.14
CA GLY A 180 12.89 -0.35 3.30
C GLY A 180 12.29 0.27 2.05
N SER A 181 11.16 -0.29 1.62
CA SER A 181 10.33 0.26 0.56
C SER A 181 9.65 1.55 1.04
N VAL A 182 10.23 2.69 0.71
CA VAL A 182 9.50 3.96 0.65
C VAL A 182 8.65 3.89 -0.63
N LEU A 183 7.38 3.52 -0.48
CA LEU A 183 6.43 3.58 -1.60
C LEU A 183 5.93 5.01 -1.74
N TYR A 184 6.57 5.73 -2.67
CA TYR A 184 6.05 6.94 -3.31
C TYR A 184 4.77 6.60 -4.09
N MET A 185 3.72 7.43 -3.94
CA MET A 185 2.52 7.34 -4.76
C MET A 185 2.39 8.63 -5.57
N GLY A 186 2.75 8.55 -6.85
CA GLY A 186 2.29 9.43 -7.93
C GLY A 186 2.55 10.93 -7.80
N ASP A 187 3.68 11.38 -8.35
CA ASP A 187 3.62 12.46 -9.34
C ASP A 187 4.77 12.28 -10.34
N GLN A 188 4.45 12.17 -11.62
CA GLN A 188 5.44 12.33 -12.68
C GLN A 188 5.54 13.82 -12.94
N ASN A 189 6.55 14.47 -12.37
CA ASN A 189 6.90 15.82 -12.81
C ASN A 189 7.27 15.74 -14.30
N PRO A 190 6.66 16.54 -15.19
CA PRO A 190 7.20 16.73 -16.52
C PRO A 190 8.61 17.30 -16.37
N ALA A 191 9.55 16.74 -17.12
CA ALA A 191 10.94 17.16 -17.13
C ALA A 191 11.06 18.69 -17.25
N GLU A 192 11.49 19.35 -16.18
CA GLU A 192 11.90 20.75 -16.26
C GLU A 192 13.14 20.85 -17.16
N PRO A 193 13.20 21.84 -18.06
CA PRO A 193 14.40 22.09 -18.85
C PRO A 193 15.54 22.51 -17.92
N LEU A 194 16.71 21.88 -18.15
CA LEU A 194 17.98 22.08 -17.46
C LEU A 194 18.17 23.51 -16.93
N SER A 195 18.36 23.61 -15.61
CA SER A 195 18.59 24.85 -14.89
C SER A 195 19.78 25.62 -15.51
N PRO A 196 19.71 26.96 -15.65
CA PRO A 196 20.82 27.79 -16.14
C PRO A 196 22.15 27.56 -15.41
N LEU A 197 22.07 27.08 -14.16
CA LEU A 197 23.21 26.73 -13.33
C LEU A 197 23.98 25.52 -13.87
N GLU A 198 23.31 24.49 -14.38
CA GLU A 198 23.96 23.30 -14.94
C GLU A 198 24.65 23.61 -16.27
N ALA A 199 24.06 24.48 -17.10
CA ALA A 199 24.69 24.97 -18.32
C ALA A 199 25.96 25.82 -18.02
N ALA A 200 25.98 26.55 -16.90
CA ALA A 200 27.15 27.30 -16.46
C ALA A 200 28.29 26.37 -15.96
N ILE A 201 27.94 25.28 -15.27
CA ILE A 201 28.91 24.30 -14.76
C ILE A 201 29.53 23.48 -15.92
N GLU A 202 28.77 23.12 -16.94
CA GLU A 202 29.30 22.47 -18.14
C GLU A 202 30.26 23.37 -18.93
N ARG A 203 29.97 24.67 -19.05
CA ARG A 203 30.89 25.64 -19.67
C ARG A 203 32.21 25.73 -18.92
N LEU A 204 32.16 25.73 -17.58
CA LEU A 204 33.37 25.78 -16.76
C LEU A 204 34.20 24.50 -16.93
N ARG A 205 33.56 23.32 -17.03
CA ARG A 205 34.27 22.05 -17.26
C ARG A 205 34.94 21.96 -18.63
N ARG A 206 34.34 22.53 -19.68
CA ARG A 206 34.97 22.57 -21.03
C ARG A 206 36.10 23.59 -21.16
N GLY A 207 36.20 24.56 -20.24
CA GLY A 207 37.19 25.65 -20.33
C GLY A 207 38.50 25.43 -19.57
N VAL A 208 38.66 24.36 -18.79
CA VAL A 208 39.81 24.16 -17.86
C VAL A 208 40.80 23.09 -18.37
N GLY A 209 40.73 22.73 -19.66
CA GLY A 209 41.70 21.84 -20.30
C GLY A 209 42.31 22.47 -21.55
N ALA A 210 43.20 23.46 -21.35
CA ALA A 210 44.18 23.91 -22.34
C ALA A 210 45.57 23.76 -21.72
#